data_AF-A0A1C6DIR5-F1
#
_entry.id   AF-A0A1C6DIR5-F1
#
_cell.length_a   1.000
_cell.length_b   1.000
_cell.length_c   1.000
_cell.angle_alpha   90.00
_cell.angle_beta   90.00
_cell.angle_gamma   90.00
#
_symmetry.space_group_name_H-M   'P 1'
#
loop_
_entity.id
_entity.type
_entity.pdbx_description
1 polymer ?
#
loop_
_entity_poly.entity_id
_entity_poly.type
_entity_poly.pdbx_seq_one_letter_code
_entity_poly.pdbx_strand_id
1 'polypeptide(L)'
;MKFHRVLLFTSIQMDITPVGDDLHVLLTCGEENRLGCTAFSTPVPDTDPVECETSVITDVDNPEDLFCPYIAESLCKKTGQRVLCTGGIFVENPDEHQIDKLYENVDEMIMDWVHFLD
;
A
#
# COMPACT_ATOMS: atom_id res chain seq x y z
N MET A 1 10.36 5.50 6.76
CA MET A 1 9.61 5.27 8.00
C MET A 1 9.03 3.86 8.00
N LYS A 2 8.92 3.23 9.16
CA LYS A 2 8.34 1.90 9.29
C LYS A 2 7.10 1.96 10.17
N PHE A 3 6.00 1.47 9.66
CA PHE A 3 4.76 1.30 10.41
C PHE A 3 4.51 -0.18 10.60
N HIS A 4 4.26 -0.58 11.84
CA HIS A 4 3.97 -1.97 12.18
C HIS A 4 2.71 -1.99 13.05
N ARG A 5 1.78 -2.86 12.70
CA ARG A 5 0.51 -3.08 13.41
C ARG A 5 0.31 -4.57 13.64
N VAL A 6 -0.11 -4.90 14.85
CA VAL A 6 -0.43 -6.27 15.26
C VAL A 6 -1.94 -6.38 15.36
N LEU A 7 -2.53 -7.28 14.57
CA LEU A 7 -3.93 -7.63 14.57
C LEU A 7 -4.11 -8.96 15.31
N LEU A 8 -5.35 -9.30 15.68
CA LEU A 8 -5.65 -10.55 16.39
C LEU A 8 -5.28 -11.81 15.59
N PHE A 9 -5.20 -11.70 14.26
CA PHE A 9 -5.01 -12.82 13.33
C PHE A 9 -3.75 -12.72 12.47
N THR A 10 -3.04 -11.58 12.47
CA THR A 10 -1.83 -11.36 11.66
C THR A 10 -1.07 -10.12 12.14
N SER A 11 0.10 -9.86 11.56
CA SER A 11 0.79 -8.57 11.64
C SER A 11 0.98 -8.00 10.25
N ILE A 12 0.79 -6.69 10.12
CA ILE A 12 1.01 -5.93 8.88
C ILE A 12 2.08 -4.87 9.13
N GLN A 13 2.99 -4.72 8.18
CA GLN A 13 4.04 -3.72 8.20
C GLN A 13 4.12 -3.01 6.84
N MET A 14 4.28 -1.69 6.90
CA MET A 14 4.49 -0.82 5.76
C MET A 14 5.79 -0.03 5.97
N ASP A 15 6.77 -0.27 5.10
CA ASP A 15 8.03 0.46 5.07
C ASP A 15 8.01 1.47 3.92
N ILE A 16 7.96 2.77 4.24
CA ILE A 16 7.97 3.85 3.26
C ILE A 16 9.36 4.48 3.20
N THR A 17 9.97 4.53 2.02
CA THR A 17 11.30 5.10 1.78
C THR A 17 11.21 6.17 0.70
N PRO A 18 11.52 7.44 1.01
CA PRO A 18 11.67 8.47 0.00
C PRO A 18 12.83 8.15 -0.95
N VAL A 19 12.62 8.31 -2.26
CA VAL A 19 13.61 8.09 -3.32
C VAL A 19 13.65 9.34 -4.20
N GLY A 20 14.43 10.35 -3.78
CA GLY A 20 14.34 11.67 -4.39
C GLY A 20 12.94 12.26 -4.18
N ASP A 21 12.26 12.59 -5.27
CA ASP A 21 10.89 13.10 -5.26
C ASP A 21 9.82 11.98 -5.31
N ASP A 22 10.24 10.72 -5.39
CA ASP A 22 9.36 9.55 -5.44
C ASP A 22 9.27 8.84 -4.08
N LEU A 23 8.31 7.92 -3.95
CA LEU A 23 8.15 7.05 -2.79
C LEU A 23 8.29 5.58 -3.20
N HIS A 24 9.10 4.83 -2.45
CA HIS A 24 9.07 3.36 -2.47
C HIS A 24 8.39 2.85 -1.21
N VAL A 25 7.44 1.94 -1.38
CA VAL A 25 6.68 1.31 -0.29
C VAL A 25 6.88 -0.19 -0.36
N LEU A 26 7.26 -0.80 0.76
CA LEU A 26 7.28 -2.24 0.95
C LEU A 26 6.18 -2.64 1.93
N LEU A 27 5.22 -3.43 1.45
CA LEU A 27 4.14 -4.02 2.24
C LEU A 27 4.49 -5.48 2.59
N THR A 28 4.40 -5.82 3.87
CA THR A 28 4.57 -7.19 4.35
C THR A 28 3.46 -7.51 5.35
N CYS A 29 2.74 -8.61 5.14
CA CYS A 29 1.69 -9.05 6.04
C CYS A 29 1.58 -10.57 6.03
N GLY A 30 1.36 -11.17 7.19
CA GLY A 30 1.23 -12.63 7.35
C GLY A 30 2.43 -13.30 8.03
N GLU A 31 2.36 -14.62 8.11
CA GLU A 31 3.43 -15.45 8.68
C GLU A 31 4.62 -15.63 7.72
N GLU A 32 4.36 -15.50 6.41
CA GLU A 32 5.39 -15.61 5.37
C GLU A 32 5.41 -14.34 4.51
N ASN A 33 6.50 -13.58 4.63
CA ASN A 33 6.71 -12.39 3.81
C ASN A 33 7.17 -12.79 2.41
N ARG A 34 6.39 -12.44 1.38
CA ARG A 34 6.77 -12.60 -0.02
C ARG A 34 6.23 -11.46 -0.88
N LEU A 35 6.70 -11.38 -2.12
CA LEU A 35 6.19 -10.43 -3.10
C LEU A 35 4.98 -11.07 -3.79
N GLY A 36 3.81 -10.44 -3.72
CA GLY A 36 2.62 -10.84 -4.48
C GLY A 36 2.36 -9.88 -5.65
N CYS A 37 2.48 -8.58 -5.39
CA CYS A 37 2.18 -7.53 -6.35
C CYS A 37 3.21 -6.39 -6.30
N THR A 38 3.44 -5.77 -7.45
CA THR A 38 4.12 -4.48 -7.59
C THR A 38 3.19 -3.53 -8.32
N ALA A 39 2.95 -2.36 -7.74
CA ALA A 39 2.13 -1.30 -8.34
C ALA A 39 2.93 -0.01 -8.41
N PHE A 40 2.86 0.66 -9.55
CA PHE A 40 3.50 1.96 -9.77
C PHE A 40 2.45 2.99 -10.18
N SER A 41 2.21 3.96 -9.31
CA SER A 41 1.26 5.06 -9.52
C SER A 41 1.99 6.35 -9.84
N THR A 42 1.54 7.01 -10.91
CA THR A 42 2.05 8.31 -11.35
C THR A 42 0.91 9.32 -11.35
N PRO A 43 1.07 10.51 -10.76
CA PRO A 43 0.04 11.54 -10.74
C PRO A 43 -0.15 12.11 -12.15
N VAL A 44 -1.38 12.37 -12.54
CA VAL A 44 -1.72 13.05 -13.80
C VAL A 44 -1.55 14.56 -13.59
N PRO A 45 -0.67 15.24 -14.35
CA PRO A 45 -0.48 16.67 -14.22
C PRO A 45 -1.78 17.45 -14.43
N ASP A 46 -1.92 18.58 -13.73
CA ASP A 46 -2.99 19.56 -13.94
C ASP A 46 -4.42 19.04 -13.67
N THR A 47 -4.59 18.08 -12.77
CA THR A 47 -5.90 17.57 -12.30
C THR A 47 -6.21 18.01 -10.88
N ASP A 48 -7.48 18.39 -10.61
CA ASP A 48 -8.01 18.74 -9.28
C ASP A 48 -9.42 18.14 -9.09
N PRO A 49 -9.59 17.09 -8.26
CA PRO A 49 -8.57 16.45 -7.42
C PRO A 49 -7.51 15.70 -8.25
N VAL A 50 -6.35 15.41 -7.64
CA VAL A 50 -5.25 14.67 -8.28
C VAL A 50 -5.75 13.31 -8.77
N GLU A 51 -5.66 13.09 -10.08
CA GLU A 51 -5.86 11.78 -10.72
C GLU A 51 -4.52 11.03 -10.83
N CYS A 52 -4.58 9.70 -11.00
CA CYS A 52 -3.38 8.86 -11.07
C CYS A 52 -3.53 7.78 -12.14
N GLU A 53 -2.42 7.46 -12.81
CA GLU A 53 -2.28 6.26 -13.63
C GLU A 53 -1.49 5.21 -12.85
N THR A 54 -2.09 4.03 -12.64
CA THR A 54 -1.47 2.94 -11.89
C THR A 54 -1.19 1.75 -12.80
N SER A 55 0.09 1.37 -12.91
CA SER A 55 0.53 0.15 -13.59
C SER A 55 0.79 -0.96 -12.58
N VAL A 56 0.31 -2.17 -12.85
CA VAL A 56 0.39 -3.30 -11.92
C VAL A 56 1.11 -4.48 -12.57
N ILE A 57 2.10 -5.02 -11.87
CA ILE A 57 2.77 -6.29 -12.17
C ILE A 57 2.42 -7.23 -11.02
N THR A 58 1.68 -8.29 -11.31
CA THR A 58 1.26 -9.30 -10.33
C THR A 58 1.66 -10.69 -10.83
N ASP A 59 2.03 -11.55 -9.89
CA ASP A 59 2.29 -12.98 -10.13
C ASP A 59 1.12 -13.86 -9.62
N VAL A 60 0.01 -13.23 -9.22
CA VAL A 60 -1.09 -13.91 -8.52
C VAL A 60 -2.42 -13.70 -9.23
N ASP A 61 -3.13 -14.80 -9.49
CA ASP A 61 -4.50 -14.83 -10.01
C ASP A 61 -5.55 -14.43 -8.94
N ASN A 62 -5.14 -14.09 -7.72
CA ASN A 62 -6.02 -13.90 -6.57
C ASN A 62 -6.31 -12.41 -6.29
N PRO A 63 -7.57 -11.95 -6.35
CA PRO A 63 -7.94 -10.55 -6.13
C PRO A 63 -7.63 -9.99 -4.73
N GLU A 64 -7.32 -10.85 -3.75
CA GLU A 64 -6.94 -10.44 -2.40
C GLU A 64 -5.55 -9.76 -2.31
N ASP A 65 -4.73 -9.82 -3.38
CA ASP A 65 -3.41 -9.19 -3.46
C ASP A 65 -3.42 -7.70 -3.91
N LEU A 66 -4.61 -7.10 -4.07
CA LEU A 66 -4.77 -5.73 -4.60
C LEU A 66 -4.45 -4.60 -3.60
N PHE A 67 -3.79 -4.88 -2.49
CA PHE A 67 -3.34 -3.87 -1.53
C PHE A 67 -2.25 -2.95 -2.08
N CYS A 68 -1.30 -3.48 -2.88
CA CYS A 68 -0.23 -2.65 -3.44
C CYS A 68 -0.75 -1.55 -4.39
N PRO A 69 -1.65 -1.85 -5.35
CA PRO A 69 -2.31 -0.81 -6.15
C PRO A 69 -3.05 0.23 -5.31
N TYR A 70 -3.78 -0.22 -4.29
CA TYR A 70 -4.51 0.67 -3.39
C TYR A 70 -3.58 1.64 -2.64
N ILE A 71 -2.49 1.12 -2.06
CA ILE A 71 -1.51 1.93 -1.33
C ILE A 71 -0.81 2.93 -2.26
N ALA A 72 -0.35 2.45 -3.43
CA ALA A 72 0.34 3.29 -4.40
C ALA A 72 -0.54 4.45 -4.86
N GLU A 73 -1.80 4.18 -5.21
CA GLU A 73 -2.74 5.20 -5.69
C GLU A 73 -3.11 6.18 -4.58
N SER A 74 -3.42 5.68 -3.38
CA SER A 74 -3.80 6.54 -2.24
C SER A 74 -2.69 7.49 -1.83
N LEU A 75 -1.44 7.02 -1.73
CA LEU A 75 -0.30 7.88 -1.45
C LEU A 75 -0.02 8.86 -2.60
N CYS A 76 -0.12 8.41 -3.85
CA CYS A 76 0.09 9.25 -5.03
C CYS A 76 -0.90 10.42 -5.06
N LYS A 77 -2.20 10.16 -4.82
CA LYS A 77 -3.23 11.21 -4.76
C LYS A 77 -3.02 12.20 -3.63
N LYS A 78 -2.61 11.71 -2.45
CA LYS A 78 -2.44 12.55 -1.25
C LYS A 78 -1.17 13.38 -1.26
N THR A 79 -0.09 12.87 -1.85
CA THR A 79 1.23 13.51 -1.82
C THR A 79 1.60 14.20 -3.13
N GLY A 80 0.95 13.85 -4.24
CA GLY A 80 1.36 14.29 -5.58
C GLY A 80 2.69 13.69 -6.05
N GLN A 81 3.22 12.69 -5.35
CA GLN A 81 4.47 12.01 -5.69
C GLN A 81 4.20 10.72 -6.48
N ARG A 82 5.18 10.28 -7.28
CA ARG A 82 5.11 8.94 -7.86
C ARG A 82 5.38 7.90 -6.78
N VAL A 83 4.61 6.81 -6.79
CA VAL A 83 4.68 5.79 -5.73
C VAL A 83 4.86 4.41 -6.33
N LEU A 84 5.93 3.72 -5.95
CA LEU A 84 6.14 2.31 -6.22
C LEU A 84 5.82 1.52 -4.94
N CYS A 85 4.73 0.75 -4.93
CA CYS A 85 4.42 -0.18 -3.86
C CYS A 85 4.73 -1.62 -4.28
N THR A 86 5.47 -2.33 -3.44
CA THR A 86 5.87 -3.73 -3.63
C THR A 86 5.48 -4.52 -2.40
N GLY A 87 5.04 -5.76 -2.54
CA GLY A 87 4.72 -6.59 -1.38
C GLY A 87 3.51 -7.49 -1.59
N GLY A 88 2.89 -7.89 -0.49
CA GLY A 88 1.69 -8.71 -0.52
C GLY A 88 1.14 -9.00 0.87
N ILE A 89 -0.04 -9.59 0.89
CA ILE A 89 -0.71 -10.03 2.12
C ILE A 89 -0.89 -11.54 2.07
N PHE A 90 -0.35 -12.23 3.07
CA PHE A 90 -0.40 -13.69 3.16
C PHE A 90 -1.11 -14.11 4.44
N VAL A 91 -2.44 -13.98 4.42
CA VAL A 91 -3.33 -14.48 5.47
C VAL A 91 -4.10 -15.66 4.89
N GLU A 92 -4.18 -16.77 5.64
CA GLU A 92 -4.87 -17.96 5.17
C GLU A 92 -6.40 -17.77 5.26
N ASN A 93 -7.07 -17.76 4.10
CA ASN A 93 -8.53 -17.67 3.96
C ASN A 93 -9.18 -16.60 4.86
N PRO A 94 -8.81 -15.31 4.71
CA PRO A 94 -9.35 -14.26 5.55
C PRO A 94 -10.86 -14.09 5.30
N ASP A 95 -11.62 -13.84 6.36
CA ASP A 95 -13.02 -13.43 6.23
C ASP A 95 -13.13 -11.93 5.85
N GLU A 96 -14.32 -11.51 5.43
CA GLU A 96 -14.59 -10.12 5.02
C GLU A 96 -14.23 -9.10 6.11
N HIS A 97 -14.51 -9.43 7.37
CA HIS A 97 -14.18 -8.55 8.49
C HIS A 97 -12.67 -8.41 8.71
N GLN A 98 -11.92 -9.49 8.52
CA GLN A 98 -10.46 -9.47 8.57
C GLN A 98 -9.87 -8.63 7.43
N ILE A 99 -10.43 -8.73 6.21
CA ILE A 99 -10.03 -7.91 5.06
C ILE A 99 -10.29 -6.42 5.34
N ASP A 100 -11.48 -6.07 5.83
CA ASP A 100 -11.82 -4.69 6.18
C ASP A 100 -10.84 -4.12 7.23
N LYS A 101 -10.50 -4.92 8.24
CA LYS A 101 -9.52 -4.51 9.26
C LYS A 101 -8.13 -4.25 8.68
N LEU A 102 -7.72 -5.00 7.66
CA LEU A 102 -6.46 -4.77 6.97
C LEU A 102 -6.49 -3.42 6.23
N TYR A 103 -7.55 -3.13 5.50
CA TYR A 103 -7.71 -1.83 4.81
C TYR A 103 -7.75 -0.66 5.80
N GLU A 104 -8.50 -0.76 6.89
CA GLU A 104 -8.53 0.28 7.94
C GLU A 104 -7.12 0.57 8.49
N ASN A 105 -6.32 -0.48 8.76
CA ASN A 105 -4.95 -0.30 9.25
C ASN A 105 -4.03 0.29 8.18
N VAL A 106 -4.20 -0.09 6.91
CA VAL A 106 -3.48 0.51 5.79
C VAL A 106 -3.79 2.00 5.68
N ASP A 107 -5.06 2.38 5.77
CA ASP A 107 -5.49 3.78 5.76
C ASP A 107 -4.88 4.59 6.90
N GLU A 108 -4.90 4.06 8.12
CA GLU A 108 -4.25 4.70 9.26
C GLU A 108 -2.75 4.90 9.02
N MET A 109 -2.04 3.89 8.49
CA MET A 109 -0.61 4.00 8.18
C MET A 109 -0.32 5.04 7.08
N ILE A 110 -1.18 5.13 6.07
CA ILE A 110 -1.08 6.15 5.01
C ILE A 110 -1.31 7.55 5.60
N MET A 111 -2.32 7.73 6.45
CA MET A 111 -2.61 9.02 7.07
C MET A 111 -1.50 9.44 8.04
N ASP A 112 -0.95 8.51 8.82
CA ASP A 112 0.21 8.75 9.69
C ASP A 112 1.42 9.24 8.88
N TRP A 113 1.65 8.68 7.68
CA TRP A 113 2.71 9.14 6.78
C TRP A 113 2.44 10.56 6.25
N VAL A 114 1.22 10.83 5.78
CA VAL A 114 0.87 12.14 5.21
C VAL A 114 0.98 13.24 6.28
N HIS A 115 0.45 13.02 7.48
CA HIS A 115 0.58 13.98 8.58
C HIS A 115 2.02 14.17 9.08
N PHE A 116 2.92 13.23 8.83
CA PHE A 116 4.34 13.40 9.14
C PHE A 116 5.04 14.37 8.17
N LEU A 117 4.51 14.54 6.96
CA LEU A 117 5.07 15.45 5.94
C LEU A 117 4.55 16.89 6.06
N ASP A 118 3.42 17.10 6.75
CA ASP A 118 2.84 18.42 7.07
C ASP A 118 3.52 19.10 8.27
#